data_AF-A0A2W6C4T0-F1
#
_entry.id   AF-A0A2W6C4T0-F1
#
_cell.length_a   1.000
_cell.length_b   1.000
_cell.length_c   1.000
_cell.angle_alpha   90.00
_cell.angle_beta   90.00
_cell.angle_gamma   90.00
#
_symmetry.space_group_name_H-M   'P 1'
#
loop_
_entity.id
_entity.type
_entity.pdbx_description
1 polymer ?
#
loop_
_entity_poly.entity_id
_entity_poly.type
_entity_poly.pdbx_seq_one_letter_code
_entity_poly.pdbx_strand_id
1 'polypeptide(L)'
;MEGLRSEIEEDQETLAGLLRQLGVEQSSVKLAAGSMLEKLTRVVFDTGVEGSTALNRLLELEMLSIGIDGKLALWRTLKEIGSNGPPLPHLDVDRLIQRAQKQLESLEQHRLEAAIEAFAAERPSR
;
A
#
# COMPACT_ATOMS: atom_id res chain seq x y z
N MET A 1 9.53 -5.67 -9.09
CA MET A 1 9.34 -4.34 -8.46
C MET A 1 9.01 -3.24 -9.47
N GLU A 2 9.44 -3.33 -10.74
CA GLU A 2 9.03 -2.36 -11.77
C GLU A 2 7.50 -2.22 -11.84
N GLY A 3 7.01 -0.98 -11.80
CA GLY A 3 5.59 -0.66 -11.90
C GLY A 3 4.82 -0.57 -10.58
N LEU A 4 5.32 -1.09 -9.45
CA LEU A 4 4.57 -1.13 -8.18
C LEU A 4 4.11 0.26 -7.71
N ARG A 5 4.99 1.26 -7.84
CA ARG A 5 4.66 2.67 -7.54
C ARG A 5 3.50 3.15 -8.40
N SER A 6 3.59 2.95 -9.72
CA SER A 6 2.54 3.35 -10.68
C SER A 6 1.22 2.68 -10.33
N GLU A 7 1.23 1.40 -10.01
CA GLU A 7 0.02 0.68 -9.63
C GLU A 7 -0.58 1.21 -8.32
N ILE A 8 0.25 1.55 -7.33
CA ILE A 8 -0.22 2.17 -6.09
C ILE A 8 -0.83 3.54 -6.38
N GLU A 9 -0.17 4.37 -7.20
CA GLU A 9 -0.69 5.69 -7.61
C GLU A 9 -2.05 5.55 -8.33
N GLU A 10 -2.19 4.58 -9.23
CA GLU A 10 -3.47 4.26 -9.89
C GLU A 10 -4.57 3.80 -8.91
N ASP A 11 -4.24 2.99 -7.89
CA ASP A 11 -5.20 2.61 -6.83
C ASP A 11 -5.66 3.86 -6.04
N GLN A 12 -4.77 4.82 -5.78
CA GLN A 12 -5.11 6.05 -5.07
C GLN A 12 -6.03 6.94 -5.89
N GLU A 13 -5.75 7.10 -7.18
CA GLU A 13 -6.63 7.84 -8.11
C GLU A 13 -8.01 7.18 -8.21
N THR A 14 -8.04 5.84 -8.22
CA THR A 14 -9.29 5.06 -8.21
C THR A 14 -10.09 5.32 -6.94
N LEU A 15 -9.45 5.28 -5.77
CA LEU A 15 -10.10 5.59 -4.49
C LEU A 15 -10.63 7.03 -4.45
N ALA A 16 -9.82 7.99 -4.91
CA ALA A 16 -10.21 9.40 -4.96
C ALA A 16 -11.37 9.65 -5.94
N GLY A 17 -11.41 8.93 -7.06
CA GLY A 17 -12.54 8.91 -7.99
C GLY A 17 -13.83 8.42 -7.33
N LEU A 18 -13.76 7.27 -6.63
CA LEU A 18 -14.91 6.68 -5.93
C LEU A 18 -15.47 7.63 -4.86
N LEU A 19 -14.60 8.20 -4.02
CA LEU A 19 -15.03 9.11 -2.95
C LEU A 19 -15.74 10.36 -3.50
N ARG A 20 -15.25 10.91 -4.62
CA ARG A 20 -15.91 12.03 -5.31
C ARG A 20 -17.30 11.65 -5.83
N GLN A 21 -17.47 10.44 -6.38
CA GLN A 21 -18.75 9.98 -6.91
C GLN A 21 -19.78 9.69 -5.81
N LEU A 22 -19.33 9.25 -4.63
CA LEU A 22 -20.20 8.99 -3.48
C LEU A 22 -20.64 10.27 -2.74
N GLY A 23 -20.24 11.46 -3.22
CA GLY A 23 -20.61 12.74 -2.61
C GLY A 23 -20.05 12.94 -1.20
N VAL A 24 -19.08 12.11 -0.79
CA VAL A 24 -18.41 12.24 0.49
C VAL A 24 -17.51 13.47 0.41
N GLU A 25 -17.89 14.54 1.10
CA GLU A 25 -17.10 15.76 1.13
C GLU A 25 -15.67 15.45 1.57
N GLN A 26 -14.72 15.92 0.78
CA GLN A 26 -13.31 15.62 0.96
C GLN A 26 -12.77 16.05 2.34
N SER A 27 -13.46 16.88 3.14
CA SER A 27 -12.88 17.49 4.36
C SER A 27 -12.64 16.51 5.51
N SER A 28 -13.56 15.58 5.78
CA SER A 28 -13.46 14.62 6.89
C SER A 28 -12.76 13.32 6.48
N VAL A 29 -12.91 12.89 5.23
CA VAL A 29 -12.18 11.74 4.67
C VAL A 29 -10.76 12.08 4.21
N LYS A 30 -10.44 13.33 3.81
CA LYS A 30 -9.04 13.77 3.60
C LYS A 30 -8.21 13.63 4.87
N LEU A 31 -8.80 13.91 6.04
CA LEU A 31 -8.07 13.87 7.31
C LEU A 31 -7.73 12.45 7.74
N ALA A 32 -8.60 11.47 7.49
CA ALA A 32 -8.38 10.08 7.89
C ALA A 32 -7.71 9.23 6.79
N ALA A 33 -8.30 9.18 5.58
CA ALA A 33 -7.77 8.38 4.48
C ALA A 33 -6.64 9.12 3.75
N GLY A 34 -6.81 10.40 3.45
CA GLY A 34 -5.79 11.22 2.77
C GLY A 34 -4.51 11.34 3.59
N SER A 35 -4.61 11.70 4.88
CA SER A 35 -3.42 11.83 5.73
C SER A 35 -2.70 10.50 5.92
N MET A 36 -3.41 9.37 6.04
CA MET A 36 -2.77 8.05 6.20
C MET A 36 -2.10 7.60 4.90
N LEU A 37 -2.73 7.80 3.75
CA LEU A 37 -2.19 7.42 2.44
C LEU A 37 -1.03 8.32 2.01
N GLU A 38 -1.13 9.63 2.22
CA GLU A 38 -0.10 10.63 1.92
C GLU A 38 1.10 10.52 2.87
N LYS A 39 0.87 10.14 4.15
CA LYS A 39 1.96 9.81 5.07
C LYS A 39 2.64 8.50 4.70
N LEU A 40 1.87 7.47 4.32
CA LEU A 40 2.46 6.20 3.88
C LEU A 40 3.26 6.40 2.59
N THR A 41 2.78 7.14 1.60
CA THR A 41 3.58 7.40 0.40
C THR A 41 4.81 8.25 0.67
N ARG A 42 4.69 9.32 1.47
CA ARG A 42 5.85 10.15 1.82
C ARG A 42 6.91 9.37 2.62
N VAL A 43 6.50 8.57 3.59
CA VAL A 43 7.41 7.79 4.44
C VAL A 43 7.99 6.57 3.71
N VAL A 44 7.21 5.91 2.84
CA VAL A 44 7.68 4.73 2.09
C VAL A 44 8.49 5.11 0.85
N PHE A 45 8.19 6.23 0.20
CA PHE A 45 8.71 6.54 -1.13
C PHE A 45 9.49 7.85 -1.28
N ASP A 46 9.39 8.78 -0.32
CA ASP A 46 10.02 10.11 -0.39
C ASP A 46 11.18 10.26 0.61
N THR A 47 11.08 9.60 1.77
CA THR A 47 12.19 9.48 2.72
C THR A 47 13.03 8.25 2.40
N GLY A 48 13.83 8.32 1.33
CA GLY A 48 15.03 7.49 1.26
C GLY A 48 15.88 7.87 2.47
N VAL A 49 15.97 6.98 3.46
CA VAL A 49 16.73 7.27 4.68
C VAL A 49 18.20 7.36 4.28
N GLU A 50 18.77 8.57 4.35
CA GLU A 50 20.14 8.86 3.95
C GLU A 50 21.11 7.82 4.57
N GLY A 51 21.81 7.09 3.70
CA GLY A 51 22.64 5.93 4.09
C GLY A 51 21.83 4.63 4.04
N SER A 52 21.75 4.02 2.85
CA SER A 52 21.10 2.71 2.67
C SER A 52 21.86 1.63 3.43
N THR A 53 21.41 1.33 4.64
CA THR A 53 21.75 0.11 5.36
C THR A 53 20.75 -0.99 4.96
N ALA A 54 21.17 -2.26 5.06
CA ALA A 54 20.26 -3.37 4.81
C ALA A 54 19.02 -3.33 5.73
N LEU A 55 19.15 -2.77 6.94
CA LEU A 55 18.03 -2.53 7.86
C LEU A 55 17.03 -1.48 7.33
N ASN A 56 17.52 -0.36 6.77
CA ASN A 56 16.63 0.64 6.16
C ASN A 56 15.85 0.05 4.98
N ARG A 57 16.51 -0.73 4.13
CA ARG A 57 15.86 -1.44 3.01
C ARG A 57 14.77 -2.38 3.51
N LEU A 58 15.02 -3.13 4.58
CA LEU A 58 14.00 -3.98 5.21
C LEU A 58 12.80 -3.14 5.68
N LEU A 59 13.04 -2.05 6.43
CA LEU A 59 11.97 -1.20 6.97
C LEU A 59 11.12 -0.55 5.87
N GLU A 60 11.73 -0.12 4.77
CA GLU A 60 11.00 0.40 3.60
C GLU A 60 10.06 -0.66 3.01
N LEU A 61 10.53 -1.90 2.86
CA LEU A 61 9.73 -3.01 2.32
C LEU A 61 8.62 -3.46 3.30
N GLU A 62 8.86 -3.43 4.61
CA GLU A 62 7.85 -3.68 5.64
C GLU A 62 6.71 -2.66 5.57
N MET A 63 7.07 -1.36 5.54
CA MET A 63 6.09 -0.28 5.47
C MET A 63 5.26 -0.33 4.18
N LEU A 64 5.89 -0.69 3.06
CA LEU A 64 5.23 -0.91 1.79
C LEU A 64 4.23 -2.09 1.87
N SER A 65 4.59 -3.19 2.52
CA SER A 65 3.70 -4.33 2.72
C SER A 65 2.46 -3.94 3.55
N ILE A 66 2.67 -3.22 4.66
CA ILE A 66 1.58 -2.72 5.51
C ILE A 66 0.62 -1.84 4.69
N GLY A 67 1.16 -0.97 3.83
CA GLY A 67 0.36 -0.13 2.94
C GLY A 67 -0.50 -0.94 1.96
N ILE A 68 0.08 -1.97 1.33
CA ILE A 68 -0.64 -2.83 0.38
C ILE A 68 -1.70 -3.69 1.11
N ASP A 69 -1.40 -4.21 2.30
CA ASP A 69 -2.36 -4.96 3.13
C ASP A 69 -3.54 -4.08 3.56
N GLY A 70 -3.29 -2.85 4.00
CA GLY A 70 -4.33 -1.89 4.35
C GLY A 70 -5.24 -1.58 3.16
N LYS A 71 -4.65 -1.41 1.97
CA LYS A 71 -5.36 -1.22 0.72
C LYS A 71 -6.21 -2.45 0.33
N LEU A 72 -5.66 -3.66 0.45
CA LEU A 72 -6.39 -4.90 0.21
C LEU A 72 -7.60 -5.04 1.15
N ALA A 73 -7.44 -4.70 2.43
CA ALA A 73 -8.53 -4.71 3.41
C ALA A 73 -9.65 -3.72 3.04
N LEU A 74 -9.28 -2.52 2.57
CA LEU A 74 -10.24 -1.52 2.07
C LEU A 74 -11.04 -2.06 0.88
N TRP A 75 -10.36 -2.66 -0.11
CA TRP A 75 -11.02 -3.24 -1.29
C TRP A 75 -11.98 -4.37 -0.93
N ARG A 76 -11.60 -5.27 -0.03
CA ARG A 76 -12.51 -6.30 0.49
C ARG A 76 -13.74 -5.70 1.17
N THR A 77 -13.55 -4.64 1.95
CA THR A 77 -14.66 -3.93 2.61
C THR A 77 -15.61 -3.30 1.59
N LEU A 78 -15.09 -2.65 0.55
CA LEU A 78 -15.92 -2.10 -0.52
C LEU A 78 -16.67 -3.17 -1.30
N LYS A 79 -16.04 -4.32 -1.57
CA LYS A 79 -16.72 -5.45 -2.22
C LYS A 79 -17.93 -5.92 -1.40
N GLU A 80 -17.76 -6.03 -0.09
CA GLU A 80 -18.84 -6.43 0.82
C GLU A 80 -19.97 -5.40 0.85
N ILE A 81 -19.64 -4.11 0.93
CA ILE A 81 -20.61 -3.01 0.88
C ILE A 81 -21.38 -3.02 -0.45
N GLY A 82 -20.70 -3.21 -1.59
CA GLY A 82 -21.35 -3.26 -2.89
C GLY A 82 -22.22 -4.49 -3.11
N SER A 83 -21.95 -5.59 -2.39
CA SER A 83 -22.72 -6.84 -2.48
C SER A 83 -23.95 -6.85 -1.57
N ASN A 84 -23.85 -6.25 -0.38
CA ASN A 84 -24.87 -6.29 0.66
C ASN A 84 -25.51 -4.94 0.98
N GLY A 85 -25.05 -3.86 0.35
CA GLY A 85 -25.48 -2.49 0.57
C GLY A 85 -25.81 -1.76 -0.73
N PRO A 86 -25.76 -0.41 -0.73
CA PRO A 86 -26.00 0.38 -1.92
C PRO A 86 -24.99 0.04 -3.03
N PRO A 87 -25.43 -0.03 -4.30
CA PRO A 87 -24.53 -0.33 -5.39
C PRO A 87 -23.42 0.72 -5.46
N LEU A 88 -22.17 0.26 -5.44
CA LEU A 88 -21.03 1.12 -5.69
C LEU A 88 -20.98 1.49 -7.19
N PRO A 89 -20.56 2.71 -7.55
CA PRO A 89 -20.30 3.09 -8.93
C PRO A 89 -19.35 2.10 -9.62
N HIS A 90 -19.43 1.97 -10.95
CA HIS A 90 -18.70 1.01 -11.80
C HIS A 90 -17.21 0.84 -11.44
N LEU A 91 -16.94 0.01 -10.43
CA LEU A 91 -15.63 -0.25 -9.86
C LEU A 91 -15.39 -1.75 -9.90
N ASP A 92 -14.35 -2.15 -10.62
CA ASP A 92 -13.91 -3.55 -10.66
C ASP A 92 -13.07 -3.86 -9.42
N VAL A 93 -13.76 -4.03 -8.28
CA VAL A 93 -13.13 -4.26 -6.98
C VAL A 93 -12.38 -5.60 -6.96
N ASP A 94 -12.85 -6.59 -7.71
CA ASP A 94 -12.19 -7.90 -7.81
C ASP A 94 -10.81 -7.79 -8.46
N ARG A 95 -10.69 -7.01 -9.54
CA ARG A 95 -9.40 -6.72 -10.15
C ARG A 95 -8.45 -6.00 -9.18
N LEU A 96 -8.96 -5.05 -8.38
CA LEU A 96 -8.14 -4.31 -7.41
C LEU A 96 -7.65 -5.21 -6.26
N ILE A 97 -8.50 -6.13 -5.79
CA ILE A 97 -8.11 -7.17 -4.81
C ILE A 97 -7.00 -8.06 -5.38
N GLN A 98 -7.19 -8.58 -6.60
CA GLN A 98 -6.20 -9.43 -7.25
C GLN A 98 -4.88 -8.70 -7.47
N ARG A 99 -4.92 -7.41 -7.84
CA ARG A 99 -3.72 -6.59 -7.99
C ARG A 99 -2.98 -6.46 -6.67
N ALA A 100 -3.66 -6.09 -5.58
CA ALA A 100 -3.01 -5.96 -4.27
C ALA A 100 -2.40 -7.29 -3.77
N GLN A 101 -3.05 -8.42 -4.03
CA GLN A 101 -2.48 -9.74 -3.70
C GLN A 101 -1.19 -10.03 -4.47
N LYS A 102 -1.17 -9.79 -5.78
CA LYS A 102 0.05 -9.95 -6.59
C LYS A 102 1.19 -9.03 -6.15
N GLN A 103 0.86 -7.82 -5.71
CA GLN A 103 1.84 -6.87 -5.18
C GLN A 103 2.50 -7.41 -3.91
N LEU A 104 1.72 -7.98 -2.97
CA LEU A 104 2.25 -8.63 -1.77
C LEU A 104 3.13 -9.84 -2.13
N GLU A 105 2.64 -10.72 -3.02
CA GLU A 105 3.40 -11.88 -3.49
C GLU A 105 4.74 -11.48 -4.13
N SER A 106 4.75 -10.43 -4.96
CA SER A 106 5.98 -9.92 -5.57
C SER A 106 6.92 -9.26 -4.55
N LEU A 107 6.40 -8.69 -3.47
CA LEU A 107 7.18 -7.99 -2.46
C LEU A 107 7.83 -8.96 -1.47
N GLU A 108 7.18 -10.09 -1.19
CA GLU A 108 7.58 -11.04 -0.15
C GLU A 108 9.01 -11.54 -0.33
N GLN A 109 9.38 -11.95 -1.54
CA GLN A 109 10.76 -12.40 -1.80
C GLN A 109 11.78 -11.32 -1.44
N HIS A 110 11.54 -10.07 -1.85
CA HIS A 110 12.44 -8.95 -1.59
C HIS A 110 12.50 -8.62 -0.10
N ARG A 111 11.38 -8.72 0.63
CA ARG A 111 11.33 -8.55 2.10
C ARG A 111 12.20 -9.57 2.82
N LEU A 112 12.06 -10.85 2.46
CA LEU A 112 12.81 -11.93 3.10
C LEU A 112 14.32 -11.83 2.80
N GLU A 113 14.69 -11.50 1.57
CA GLU A 113 16.09 -11.24 1.20
C GLU A 113 16.68 -10.07 2.01
N ALA A 114 15.96 -8.94 2.09
CA ALA A 114 16.40 -7.79 2.89
C ALA A 114 16.49 -8.10 4.39
N ALA A 115 15.61 -8.95 4.91
CA ALA A 115 15.67 -9.39 6.30
C ALA A 115 16.94 -10.20 6.58
N ILE A 116 17.28 -11.15 5.70
CA ILE A 116 18.50 -11.94 5.83
C ILE A 116 19.73 -11.04 5.78
N GLU A 117 19.79 -10.12 4.81
CA GLU A 117 20.90 -9.15 4.66
C GLU A 117 21.06 -8.27 5.90
N ALA A 118 19.95 -7.69 6.41
CA ALA A 118 19.95 -6.80 7.57
C ALA A 118 20.53 -7.47 8.81
N PHE A 119 20.01 -8.66 9.14
CA PHE A 119 20.43 -9.38 10.34
C PHE A 119 21.76 -10.13 10.18
N ALA A 120 22.23 -10.37 8.96
CA ALA A 120 23.59 -10.86 8.71
C ALA A 120 24.64 -9.77 8.89
N ALA A 121 24.36 -8.54 8.44
CA ALA A 121 25.26 -7.39 8.58
C ALA A 121 25.41 -6.93 10.04
N GLU A 122 24.41 -7.17 10.89
CA GLU A 122 24.43 -6.83 12.32
C GLU A 122 25.10 -7.89 13.21
N ARG A 123 25.39 -9.09 12.70
CA ARG A 123 26.16 -10.08 13.47
C ARG A 123 27.64 -9.68 13.47
N PRO A 124 28.24 -9.32 14.62
CA PRO A 124 29.69 -9.15 14.67
C PRO A 124 30.33 -10.52 14.41
N SER A 125 31.35 -10.53 13.55
CA SER A 125 32.19 -11.71 13.29
C SER A 125 32.65 -12.29 14.62
N ARG A 126 32.20 -13.51 14.94
CA ARG A 126 32.65 -14.26 16.11
C ARG A 126 34.08 -14.76 15.92
#